data_AF-A0A8S3S9C3-F1
#
_entry.id   AF-A0A8S3S9C3-F1
#
_cell.length_a   1.000
_cell.length_b   1.000
_cell.length_c   1.000
_cell.angle_alpha   90.00
_cell.angle_beta   90.00
_cell.angle_gamma   90.00
#
_symmetry.space_group_name_H-M   'P 1'
#
loop_
_entity.id
_entity.type
_entity.pdbx_description
1 polymer ?
#
loop_
_entity_poly.entity_id
_entity_poly.type
_entity_poly.pdbx_seq_one_letter_code
_entity_poly.pdbx_strand_id
1 'polypeptide(L)'
;MTKDKDLTPRSYTHQIKMPNIKLQSSDGEIFEIEVEIARQSVTIKTMLEDLGVDEDDEEPVPLPNVNAGILKKVIQWCTYHKDDPPPQEDDENKEKRTDDICSWDAEFLKVDQGTLFELILAANYLDIKGLLDVTCKTVANMIKGKSPEEIRKTFNIKNDFTPAEEEQVRKENEWCEEK
;
A
#
# COMPACT_ATOMS: atom_id res chain seq x y z
N MET A 1 7.75 69.17 15.00
CA MET A 1 8.95 68.53 14.41
C MET A 1 9.53 67.65 15.52
N THR A 2 9.25 66.36 15.61
CA THR A 2 9.82 65.31 14.76
C THR A 2 9.00 64.01 14.85
N LYS A 3 8.44 63.65 13.69
CA LYS A 3 8.13 62.33 13.11
C LYS A 3 7.90 61.13 14.03
N ASP A 4 6.64 60.69 14.02
CA ASP A 4 6.20 59.30 14.07
C ASP A 4 7.16 58.37 13.31
N LYS A 5 7.57 57.28 13.97
CA LYS A 5 8.11 56.11 13.30
C LYS A 5 7.06 55.02 13.44
N ASP A 6 6.34 54.81 12.34
CA ASP A 6 5.46 53.69 12.11
C ASP A 6 6.15 52.37 12.51
N LEU A 7 5.64 51.74 13.56
CA LEU A 7 5.90 50.34 13.87
C LEU A 7 4.97 49.50 13.00
N THR A 8 5.39 49.18 11.78
CA THR A 8 4.75 48.11 11.01
C THR A 8 5.06 46.77 11.67
N PRO A 9 4.07 45.90 11.96
CA PRO A 9 4.34 44.55 12.38
C PRO A 9 5.01 43.81 11.21
N ARG A 10 6.24 43.31 11.40
CA ARG A 10 6.80 42.29 10.52
C ARG A 10 5.92 41.05 10.68
N SER A 11 5.01 40.84 9.73
CA SER A 11 4.37 39.55 9.54
C SER A 11 5.43 38.55 9.11
N TYR A 12 6.06 37.88 10.07
CA TYR A 12 6.75 36.63 9.82
C TYR A 12 5.66 35.58 9.62
N THR A 13 5.15 35.47 8.40
CA THR A 13 4.60 34.20 7.95
C THR A 13 5.80 33.25 7.87
N HIS A 14 6.07 32.51 8.96
CA HIS A 14 6.78 31.25 8.83
C HIS A 14 5.98 30.45 7.81
N GLN A 15 6.49 30.33 6.59
CA GLN A 15 6.05 29.25 5.71
C GLN A 15 6.39 27.99 6.48
N ILE A 16 5.36 27.29 6.96
CA ILE A 16 5.52 25.97 7.54
C ILE A 16 6.01 25.11 6.38
N LYS A 17 7.33 24.93 6.27
CA LYS A 17 7.91 23.96 5.36
C LYS A 17 7.52 22.61 5.94
N MET A 18 6.63 21.89 5.26
CA MET A 18 6.34 20.52 5.65
C MET A 18 7.62 19.70 5.48
N PRO A 19 8.00 18.87 6.46
CA PRO A 19 9.21 18.07 6.36
C PRO A 19 9.06 17.06 5.22
N ASN A 20 10.12 16.90 4.44
CA ASN A 20 10.16 16.03 3.27
C ASN A 20 11.25 14.99 3.43
N ILE A 21 11.07 13.82 2.84
CA ILE A 21 12.08 12.75 2.77
C ILE A 21 12.30 12.38 1.31
N LYS A 22 13.54 11.99 0.98
CA LYS A 22 13.88 11.42 -0.32
C LYS A 22 13.92 9.90 -0.24
N LEU A 23 13.17 9.22 -1.09
CA LEU A 23 13.20 7.76 -1.26
C LEU A 23 13.83 7.42 -2.61
N GLN A 24 14.75 6.47 -2.66
CA GLN A 24 15.35 5.99 -3.90
C GLN A 24 14.81 4.59 -4.23
N SER A 25 14.21 4.44 -5.41
CA SER A 25 13.76 3.14 -5.91
C SER A 25 14.92 2.24 -6.34
N SER A 26 14.64 0.96 -6.56
CA SER A 26 15.63 -0.05 -6.97
C SER A 26 16.28 0.20 -8.33
N ASP A 27 15.59 0.93 -9.22
CA ASP A 27 16.06 1.41 -10.52
C ASP A 27 16.69 2.82 -10.47
N GLY A 28 16.85 3.39 -9.25
CA GLY A 28 17.65 4.58 -8.98
C GLY A 28 16.90 5.91 -9.06
N GLU A 29 15.59 5.91 -9.33
CA GLU A 29 14.76 7.12 -9.33
C GLU A 29 14.53 7.61 -7.89
N ILE A 30 14.57 8.94 -7.71
CA ILE A 30 14.42 9.58 -6.41
C ILE A 30 13.07 10.28 -6.33
N PHE A 31 12.34 10.00 -5.25
CA PHE A 31 11.04 10.57 -4.94
C PHE A 31 11.17 11.42 -3.68
N GLU A 32 10.90 12.72 -3.79
CA GLU A 32 10.79 13.60 -2.63
C GLU A 32 9.31 13.71 -2.23
N ILE A 33 8.98 13.29 -1.01
CA ILE A 33 7.61 13.24 -0.48
C ILE A 33 7.53 13.80 0.93
N GLU A 34 6.33 14.22 1.35
CA GLU A 34 6.07 14.65 2.74
C GLU A 34 6.34 13.49 3.72
N VAL A 35 6.98 13.78 4.85
CA VAL A 35 7.26 12.78 5.90
C VAL A 35 5.98 12.12 6.41
N GLU A 36 4.87 12.86 6.50
CA GLU A 36 3.57 12.29 6.91
C GLU A 36 3.04 11.23 5.94
N ILE A 37 3.32 11.36 4.63
CA ILE A 37 2.99 10.32 3.64
C ILE A 37 3.90 9.11 3.85
N ALA A 38 5.19 9.34 4.08
CA ALA A 38 6.17 8.29 4.31
C ALA A 38 5.91 7.49 5.59
N ARG A 39 5.38 8.13 6.64
CA ARG A 39 5.07 7.53 7.95
C ARG A 39 3.97 6.45 7.93
N GLN A 40 3.22 6.34 6.83
CA GLN A 40 2.31 5.21 6.64
C GLN A 40 3.04 3.88 6.43
N SER A 41 4.29 3.92 5.99
CA SER A 41 5.18 2.77 6.04
C SER A 41 5.75 2.65 7.44
N VAL A 42 5.44 1.54 8.13
CA VAL A 42 6.03 1.26 9.45
C VAL A 42 7.55 1.12 9.31
N THR A 43 8.04 0.51 8.23
CA THR A 43 9.47 0.40 7.94
C THR A 43 10.15 1.77 7.87
N ILE A 44 9.62 2.71 7.09
CA ILE A 44 10.22 4.04 6.96
C ILE A 44 10.09 4.82 8.27
N LYS A 45 8.95 4.71 8.96
CA LYS A 45 8.75 5.32 10.28
C LYS A 45 9.82 4.88 11.28
N THR A 46 10.07 3.57 11.40
CA THR A 46 11.13 3.01 12.25
C THR A 46 12.52 3.53 11.84
N MET A 47 12.80 3.68 10.54
CA MET A 47 14.08 4.24 10.08
C MET A 47 14.25 5.71 10.50
N LEU A 48 13.19 6.52 10.44
CA LEU A 48 13.23 7.92 10.87
C LEU A 48 13.39 8.05 12.40
N GLU A 49 12.61 7.28 13.17
CA GLU A 49 12.54 7.41 14.63
C GLU A 49 13.72 6.74 15.35
N ASP A 50 14.16 5.55 14.91
CA ASP A 50 15.12 4.73 15.65
C ASP A 50 16.55 4.83 15.10
N LEU A 51 16.72 5.15 13.81
CA LEU A 51 18.05 5.23 13.16
C LEU A 51 18.56 6.66 13.00
N GLY A 52 17.75 7.67 13.35
CA GLY A 52 18.15 9.08 13.32
C GLY A 52 18.42 9.61 11.92
N VAL A 53 17.69 9.12 10.91
CA VAL A 53 17.67 9.73 9.57
C VAL A 53 16.96 11.07 9.70
N ASP A 54 17.68 12.17 9.52
CA ASP A 54 17.13 13.50 9.71
C ASP A 54 16.15 13.83 8.56
N GLU A 55 15.04 14.49 8.88
CA GLU A 55 14.04 14.95 7.90
C GLU A 55 14.59 16.01 6.91
N ASP A 56 15.84 16.45 7.09
CA ASP A 56 16.59 17.36 6.22
C ASP A 56 17.87 16.70 5.66
N ASP A 57 18.08 15.40 5.84
CA ASP A 57 19.21 14.69 5.23
C ASP A 57 19.09 14.73 3.69
N GLU A 58 20.18 15.14 3.03
CA GLU A 58 20.19 15.17 1.56
C GLU A 58 20.24 13.77 0.94
N GLU A 59 20.63 12.75 1.73
CA GLU A 59 20.83 11.38 1.29
C GLU A 59 19.49 10.62 1.21
N PRO A 60 19.15 10.03 0.05
CA PRO A 60 17.88 9.34 -0.10
C PRO A 60 17.88 7.97 0.61
N VAL A 61 16.76 7.62 1.21
CA VAL A 61 16.52 6.28 1.79
C VAL A 61 16.39 5.25 0.66
N PRO A 62 17.27 4.25 0.56
CA PRO A 62 17.25 3.28 -0.53
C PRO A 62 16.17 2.21 -0.29
N LEU A 63 15.36 1.95 -1.31
CA LEU A 63 14.32 0.92 -1.34
C LEU A 63 14.64 -0.11 -2.45
N PRO A 64 15.61 -1.02 -2.21
CA PRO A 64 16.15 -1.90 -3.25
C PRO A 64 15.15 -2.95 -3.79
N ASN A 65 14.02 -3.16 -3.10
CA ASN A 65 13.02 -4.15 -3.46
C ASN A 65 11.79 -3.53 -4.18
N VAL A 66 11.80 -2.23 -4.48
CA VAL A 66 10.66 -1.53 -5.09
C VAL A 66 11.15 -0.68 -6.25
N ASN A 67 10.68 -0.98 -7.48
CA ASN A 67 10.99 -0.17 -8.67
C ASN A 67 10.20 1.16 -8.65
N ALA A 68 10.61 2.13 -9.48
CA ALA A 68 10.01 3.46 -9.54
C ALA A 68 8.50 3.43 -9.86
N GLY A 69 8.08 2.57 -10.78
CA GLY A 69 6.68 2.47 -11.22
C GLY A 69 5.74 2.04 -10.08
N ILE A 70 6.18 1.08 -9.28
CA ILE A 70 5.45 0.59 -8.11
C ILE A 70 5.53 1.59 -6.97
N LEU A 71 6.72 2.14 -6.70
CA LEU A 71 6.91 3.13 -5.64
C LEU A 71 6.00 4.35 -5.87
N LYS A 72 5.87 4.82 -7.11
CA LYS A 72 4.94 5.90 -7.46
C LYS A 72 3.48 5.59 -7.11
N LYS A 73 3.05 4.34 -7.33
CA LYS A 73 1.70 3.89 -6.97
C LYS A 73 1.52 3.78 -5.46
N VAL A 74 2.53 3.26 -4.75
CA VAL A 74 2.52 3.21 -3.28
C VAL A 74 2.39 4.62 -2.70
N ILE A 75 3.21 5.57 -3.18
CA ILE A 75 3.14 6.97 -2.76
C ILE A 75 1.76 7.57 -3.05
N GLN A 76 1.18 7.30 -4.22
CA GLN A 76 -0.17 7.75 -4.57
C GLN A 76 -1.22 7.22 -3.57
N TRP A 77 -1.14 5.95 -3.22
CA TRP A 77 -2.06 5.33 -2.26
C TRP A 77 -1.92 5.96 -0.88
N CYS A 78 -0.69 6.08 -0.36
CA CYS A 78 -0.43 6.73 0.91
C CYS A 78 -0.89 8.19 0.90
N THR A 79 -0.66 8.93 -0.17
CA THR A 79 -1.10 10.34 -0.26
C THR A 79 -2.62 10.48 -0.10
N TYR A 80 -3.39 9.54 -0.67
CA TYR A 80 -4.85 9.54 -0.54
C TYR A 80 -5.31 9.16 0.88
N HIS A 81 -4.65 8.18 1.51
CA HIS A 81 -5.05 7.62 2.82
C HIS A 81 -4.37 8.28 4.03
N LYS A 82 -3.62 9.38 3.83
CA LYS A 82 -2.85 10.01 4.93
C LYS A 82 -3.71 10.57 6.06
N ASP A 83 -4.95 10.92 5.77
CA ASP A 83 -5.91 11.49 6.72
C ASP A 83 -6.92 10.45 7.23
N ASP A 84 -6.77 9.18 6.84
CA ASP A 84 -7.65 8.12 7.28
C ASP A 84 -7.41 7.77 8.76
N PRO A 85 -8.46 7.37 9.50
CA PRO A 85 -8.29 6.93 10.87
C PRO A 85 -7.35 5.73 10.91
N PRO A 86 -6.46 5.63 11.91
CA PRO A 86 -5.54 4.51 12.03
C PRO A 86 -6.32 3.19 12.07
N PRO A 87 -5.79 2.12 11.44
CA PRO A 87 -6.42 0.81 11.47
C PRO A 87 -6.69 0.42 12.93
N GLN A 88 -7.94 0.05 13.23
CA GLN A 88 -8.28 -0.47 14.55
C GLN A 88 -7.57 -1.82 14.72
N GLU A 89 -6.68 -1.93 15.72
CA GLU A 89 -5.81 -3.10 15.87
C GLU A 89 -6.55 -4.41 16.22
N ASP A 90 -7.83 -4.33 16.62
CA ASP A 90 -8.54 -5.48 17.22
C ASP A 90 -10.01 -5.58 16.78
N ASP A 91 -10.29 -5.67 15.48
CA ASP A 91 -11.59 -6.20 15.03
C ASP A 91 -11.36 -7.37 14.08
N GLU A 92 -11.02 -8.53 14.66
CA GLU A 92 -10.88 -9.85 13.98
C GLU A 92 -12.09 -10.19 13.09
N ASN A 93 -13.19 -9.44 13.20
CA ASN A 93 -14.40 -9.61 12.42
C ASN A 93 -14.45 -8.73 11.15
N LYS A 94 -13.69 -7.62 11.06
CA LYS A 94 -13.60 -6.76 9.87
C LYS A 94 -12.76 -7.39 8.75
N GLU A 95 -11.70 -8.12 9.10
CA GLU A 95 -10.81 -8.80 8.14
C GLU A 95 -11.54 -9.82 7.24
N LYS A 96 -12.72 -10.29 7.65
CA LYS A 96 -13.47 -11.36 6.93
C LYS A 96 -14.29 -10.86 5.76
N ARG A 97 -14.48 -9.54 5.61
CA ARG A 97 -15.33 -8.96 4.56
C ARG A 97 -14.51 -8.47 3.38
N THR A 98 -14.53 -9.26 2.30
CA THR A 98 -13.90 -8.87 1.03
C THR A 98 -14.67 -7.78 0.29
N ASP A 99 -15.91 -7.50 0.69
CA ASP A 99 -16.79 -6.47 0.11
C ASP A 99 -16.51 -5.04 0.63
N ASP A 100 -15.66 -4.90 1.65
CA ASP A 100 -15.30 -3.61 2.24
C ASP A 100 -14.02 -3.05 1.60
N ILE A 101 -14.15 -2.66 0.31
CA ILE A 101 -13.15 -1.90 -0.45
C ILE A 101 -13.81 -0.60 -0.90
N CYS A 102 -13.18 0.54 -0.60
CA CYS A 102 -13.76 1.82 -1.00
C CYS A 102 -13.69 1.99 -2.54
N SER A 103 -14.56 2.82 -3.09
CA SER A 103 -14.61 3.02 -4.56
C SER A 103 -13.31 3.56 -5.15
N TRP A 104 -12.53 4.34 -4.38
CA TRP A 104 -11.24 4.85 -4.83
C TRP A 104 -10.21 3.73 -4.94
N ASP A 105 -10.11 2.88 -3.92
CA ASP A 105 -9.22 1.72 -3.93
C ASP A 105 -9.57 0.74 -5.05
N ALA A 106 -10.85 0.49 -5.27
CA ALA A 106 -11.32 -0.40 -6.33
C ALA A 106 -10.86 0.09 -7.72
N GLU A 107 -10.87 1.41 -7.97
CA GLU A 107 -10.36 1.98 -9.21
C GLU A 107 -8.83 2.05 -9.23
N PHE A 108 -8.18 2.36 -8.10
CA PHE A 108 -6.73 2.38 -7.97
C PHE A 108 -6.09 1.01 -8.27
N LEU A 109 -6.72 -0.07 -7.79
CA LEU A 109 -6.28 -1.46 -7.97
C LEU A 109 -6.75 -2.10 -9.28
N LYS A 110 -7.39 -1.34 -10.16
CA LYS A 110 -7.76 -1.77 -11.51
C LYS A 110 -6.54 -1.75 -12.44
N VAL A 111 -5.56 -2.56 -12.11
CA VAL A 111 -4.28 -2.73 -12.80
C VAL A 111 -4.16 -4.17 -13.32
N ASP A 112 -3.12 -4.45 -14.11
CA ASP A 112 -2.80 -5.82 -14.47
C ASP A 112 -2.30 -6.64 -13.26
N GLN A 113 -2.35 -7.97 -13.37
CA GLN A 113 -1.99 -8.86 -12.27
C GLN A 113 -0.53 -8.70 -11.83
N GLY A 114 0.39 -8.44 -12.77
CA GLY A 114 1.80 -8.25 -12.44
C GLY A 114 1.99 -7.05 -11.53
N THR A 115 1.40 -5.91 -11.92
CA THR A 115 1.39 -4.70 -11.08
C THR A 115 0.70 -4.94 -9.73
N LEU A 116 -0.42 -5.68 -9.69
CA LEU A 116 -1.10 -6.00 -8.43
C LEU A 116 -0.22 -6.84 -7.49
N PHE A 117 0.48 -7.85 -8.01
CA PHE A 117 1.40 -8.66 -7.22
C PHE A 117 2.61 -7.87 -6.74
N GLU A 118 3.18 -7.00 -7.58
CA GLU A 118 4.26 -6.11 -7.16
C GLU A 118 3.79 -5.13 -6.07
N LEU A 119 2.56 -4.63 -6.13
CA LEU A 119 1.98 -3.81 -5.05
C LEU A 119 1.83 -4.59 -3.75
N ILE A 120 1.42 -5.86 -3.78
CA ILE A 120 1.35 -6.73 -2.60
C ILE A 120 2.74 -6.89 -1.98
N LEU A 121 3.76 -7.20 -2.81
CA LEU A 121 5.13 -7.37 -2.35
C LEU A 121 5.71 -6.09 -1.77
N ALA A 122 5.47 -4.94 -2.42
CA ALA A 122 5.91 -3.64 -1.93
C ALA A 122 5.22 -3.24 -0.62
N ALA A 123 3.90 -3.46 -0.51
CA ALA A 123 3.14 -3.16 0.70
C ALA A 123 3.61 -4.00 1.90
N ASN A 124 3.90 -5.29 1.68
CA ASN A 124 4.47 -6.16 2.70
C ASN A 124 5.91 -5.74 3.07
N TYR A 125 6.74 -5.40 2.08
CA TYR A 125 8.13 -4.98 2.32
C TYR A 125 8.22 -3.67 3.10
N LEU A 126 7.34 -2.70 2.79
CA LEU A 126 7.27 -1.39 3.45
C LEU A 126 6.39 -1.39 4.70
N ASP A 127 5.78 -2.54 5.03
CA ASP A 127 4.83 -2.71 6.13
C ASP A 127 3.74 -1.62 6.13
N ILE A 128 2.98 -1.56 5.03
CA ILE A 128 1.83 -0.67 4.84
C ILE A 128 0.57 -1.55 4.90
N LYS A 129 0.08 -1.79 6.14
CA LYS A 129 -1.04 -2.72 6.40
C LYS A 129 -2.28 -2.43 5.56
N GLY A 130 -2.71 -1.17 5.46
CA GLY A 130 -3.92 -0.81 4.71
C GLY A 130 -3.82 -1.16 3.22
N LEU A 131 -2.66 -0.92 2.59
CA LEU A 131 -2.42 -1.28 1.19
C LEU A 131 -2.35 -2.80 1.01
N LEU A 132 -1.73 -3.51 1.94
CA LEU A 132 -1.66 -4.97 1.93
C LEU A 132 -3.06 -5.59 2.05
N ASP A 133 -3.90 -5.07 2.94
CA ASP A 133 -5.26 -5.56 3.15
C ASP A 133 -6.12 -5.39 1.91
N VAL A 134 -6.11 -4.20 1.30
CA VAL A 134 -6.96 -3.90 0.15
C VAL A 134 -6.52 -4.65 -1.11
N THR A 135 -5.22 -4.86 -1.29
CA THR A 135 -4.69 -5.70 -2.38
C THR A 135 -5.04 -7.18 -2.16
N CYS A 136 -4.93 -7.70 -0.93
CA CYS A 136 -5.35 -9.06 -0.58
C CYS A 136 -6.86 -9.26 -0.78
N LYS A 137 -7.70 -8.32 -0.32
CA LYS A 137 -9.17 -8.35 -0.55
C LYS A 137 -9.50 -8.35 -2.04
N THR A 138 -8.75 -7.60 -2.85
CA THR A 138 -8.93 -7.57 -4.31
C THR A 138 -8.65 -8.93 -4.94
N VAL A 139 -7.54 -9.58 -4.56
CA VAL A 139 -7.22 -10.94 -5.02
C VAL A 139 -8.28 -11.94 -4.55
N ALA A 140 -8.75 -11.84 -3.31
CA ALA A 140 -9.82 -12.69 -2.78
C ALA A 140 -11.12 -12.54 -3.58
N ASN A 141 -11.51 -11.32 -3.96
CA ASN A 141 -12.66 -11.06 -4.82
C ASN A 141 -12.50 -11.63 -6.24
N MET A 142 -11.27 -11.74 -6.75
CA MET A 142 -10.99 -12.39 -8.05
C MET A 142 -11.16 -13.91 -7.99
N ILE A 143 -11.12 -14.51 -6.80
CA ILE A 143 -11.26 -15.96 -6.56
C ILE A 143 -12.71 -16.30 -6.19
N LYS A 144 -13.37 -15.42 -5.45
CA LYS A 144 -14.73 -15.62 -4.92
C LYS A 144 -15.71 -15.97 -6.05
N GLY A 145 -16.41 -17.11 -5.89
CA GLY A 145 -17.46 -17.55 -6.81
C GLY A 145 -16.95 -18.14 -8.13
N LYS A 146 -15.64 -18.31 -8.31
CA LYS A 146 -15.06 -18.99 -9.48
C LYS A 146 -14.82 -20.47 -9.22
N SER A 147 -14.91 -21.27 -10.27
CA SER A 147 -14.53 -22.68 -10.20
C SER A 147 -13.00 -22.85 -10.08
N PRO A 148 -12.50 -24.01 -9.60
CA PRO A 148 -11.07 -24.30 -9.58
C PRO A 148 -10.40 -24.14 -10.95
N GLU A 149 -11.08 -24.52 -12.03
CA GLU A 149 -10.59 -24.37 -13.40
C GLU A 149 -10.50 -22.90 -13.83
N GLU A 150 -11.49 -22.08 -13.48
CA GLU A 150 -11.48 -20.64 -13.76
C GLU A 150 -10.41 -19.90 -12.97
N ILE A 151 -10.18 -20.28 -11.71
CA ILE A 151 -9.09 -19.76 -10.87
C ILE A 151 -7.75 -20.12 -11.50
N ARG A 152 -7.54 -21.41 -11.84
CA ARG A 152 -6.32 -21.87 -12.52
C ARG A 152 -6.06 -21.09 -13.80
N LYS A 153 -7.08 -20.88 -14.62
CA LYS A 153 -6.96 -20.08 -15.85
C LYS A 153 -6.66 -18.61 -15.56
N THR A 154 -7.32 -18.01 -14.56
CA THR A 154 -7.14 -16.60 -14.19
C THR A 154 -5.71 -16.34 -13.73
N PHE A 155 -5.13 -17.23 -12.92
CA PHE A 155 -3.79 -17.07 -12.34
C PHE A 155 -2.70 -17.85 -13.10
N ASN A 156 -3.03 -18.40 -14.27
CA ASN A 156 -2.14 -19.22 -15.09
C ASN A 156 -1.44 -20.36 -14.30
N ILE A 157 -2.20 -21.03 -13.42
CA ILE A 157 -1.74 -22.13 -12.58
C ILE A 157 -1.95 -23.45 -13.33
N LYS A 158 -0.89 -24.26 -13.41
CA LYS A 158 -0.94 -25.61 -13.98
C LYS A 158 -1.66 -26.54 -13.02
N ASN A 159 -2.61 -27.34 -13.51
CA ASN A 159 -3.17 -28.45 -12.72
C ASN A 159 -2.09 -29.52 -12.54
N ASP A 160 -1.71 -29.77 -11.29
CA ASP A 160 -0.74 -30.76 -10.86
C ASP A 160 -1.37 -32.01 -10.25
N PHE A 161 -2.71 -32.06 -10.12
CA PHE A 161 -3.42 -33.27 -9.72
C PHE A 161 -3.54 -34.27 -10.87
N THR A 162 -3.43 -35.55 -10.53
CA THR A 162 -3.90 -36.63 -11.39
C THR A 162 -5.43 -36.68 -11.44
N PRO A 163 -6.05 -37.28 -12.47
CA PRO A 163 -7.51 -37.39 -12.54
C PRO A 163 -8.15 -38.07 -11.32
N ALA A 164 -7.46 -39.05 -10.73
CA ALA A 164 -7.92 -39.76 -9.55
C ALA A 164 -7.87 -38.88 -8.28
N GLU A 165 -6.82 -38.08 -8.11
CA GLU A 165 -6.71 -37.13 -7.01
C GLU A 165 -7.73 -35.99 -7.13
N GLU A 166 -7.97 -35.49 -8.35
CA GLU A 166 -8.98 -34.46 -8.59
C GLU A 166 -10.40 -34.96 -8.31
N GLU A 167 -10.71 -36.21 -8.69
CA GLU A 167 -12.00 -36.84 -8.36
C GLU A 167 -12.15 -37.05 -6.84
N GLN A 168 -11.09 -37.49 -6.17
CA GLN A 168 -11.09 -37.64 -4.71
C GLN A 168 -11.32 -36.30 -4.00
N VAL A 169 -10.55 -35.26 -4.36
CA VAL A 169 -10.68 -33.92 -3.78
C VAL A 169 -12.07 -33.34 -4.06
N ARG A 170 -12.64 -33.58 -5.24
CA ARG A 170 -14.00 -33.15 -5.58
C ARG A 170 -15.03 -33.83 -4.67
N LYS A 171 -14.95 -35.15 -4.53
CA LYS A 171 -15.84 -35.94 -3.68
C LYS A 171 -15.73 -35.54 -2.19
N GLU A 172 -14.53 -35.25 -1.72
CA GLU A 172 -14.29 -34.77 -0.34
C GLU A 172 -14.84 -33.36 -0.10
N ASN A 173 -15.00 -32.55 -1.16
CA ASN A 173 -15.48 -31.17 -1.08
C ASN A 173 -16.90 -30.96 -1.63
N GLU A 174 -17.64 -32.03 -1.98
CA GLU A 174 -19.02 -31.96 -2.47
C GLU A 174 -19.95 -31.19 -1.51
N TRP A 175 -19.69 -31.27 -0.19
CA TRP A 175 -20.43 -30.53 0.84
C TRP A 175 -20.35 -29.00 0.71
N CYS A 176 -19.39 -28.46 -0.03
CA CYS A 176 -19.28 -27.03 -0.33
C CYS A 176 -20.19 -26.59 -1.49
N GLU A 177 -20.60 -27.51 -2.37
CA GLU A 177 -21.42 -27.21 -3.56
C GLU A 177 -22.93 -27.32 -3.29
N GLU A 178 -23.36 -27.96 -2.20
CA GLU A 178 -24.77 -28.17 -1.85
C GLU A 178 -25.48 -26.98 -1.14
N LYS A 179 -25.12 -25.72 -1.43
CA LYS A 179 -25.80 -24.54 -0.82
C LYS A 179 -26.53 -23.64 -1.81
#